data_AF-A0A519M125-F1
#
_entry.id   AF-A0A519M125-F1
#
_cell.length_a   1.000
_cell.length_b   1.000
_cell.length_c   1.000
_cell.angle_alpha   90.00
_cell.angle_beta   90.00
_cell.angle_gamma   90.00
#
_symmetry.space_group_name_H-M   'P 1'
#
loop_
_entity.id
_entity.type
_entity.pdbx_description
1 polymer ?
#
loop_
_entity_poly.entity_id
_entity_poly.type
_entity_poly.pdbx_seq_one_letter_code
_entity_poly.pdbx_strand_id
1 'polypeptide(L)' 'MSLRLGDTVPDFEAVTTEGPIKFYDYLGDGWGVLFSHPADYTP' A
#
# COMPACT_ATOMS: atom_id res chain seq x y z
N MET A 1 12.64 -0.99 -9.79
CA MET A 1 13.30 -2.01 -8.95
C MET A 1 12.19 -2.73 -8.22
N SER A 2 12.12 -4.06 -8.28
CA SER A 2 11.07 -4.84 -7.61
C SER A 2 11.44 -5.06 -6.14
N LEU A 3 10.45 -5.08 -5.25
CA LEU A 3 10.63 -5.47 -3.86
C LEU A 3 10.91 -6.98 -3.76
N ARG A 4 11.75 -7.41 -2.81
CA ARG A 4 12.01 -8.81 -2.48
C ARG A 4 11.57 -9.12 -1.05
N LEU A 5 11.55 -10.40 -0.71
CA LEU A 5 11.25 -10.85 0.66
C LEU A 5 12.33 -10.35 1.62
N GLY A 6 11.90 -9.76 2.74
CA GLY A 6 12.76 -9.17 3.76
C GLY A 6 13.17 -7.72 3.49
N ASP A 7 12.87 -7.17 2.30
CA ASP A 7 13.08 -5.76 2.03
C ASP A 7 12.06 -4.90 2.79
N THR A 8 12.51 -3.74 3.26
CA THR A 8 11.60 -2.72 3.80
C THR A 8 10.80 -2.09 2.66
N VAL A 9 9.47 -2.09 2.78
CA VAL A 9 8.57 -1.44 1.83
C VAL A 9 8.84 0.07 1.82
N PRO A 10 8.75 0.78 0.68
CA PRO A 10 8.87 2.24 0.68
C PRO A 10 7.77 2.88 1.51
N ASP A 11 8.11 3.87 2.34
CA ASP A 11 7.11 4.71 2.99
C ASP A 11 6.55 5.69 1.95
N PHE A 12 5.38 5.38 1.41
CA PHE A 12 4.76 6.17 0.36
C PHE A 12 3.59 7.00 0.89
N GLU A 13 3.34 8.11 0.23
CA GLU A 13 2.12 8.89 0.37
C GLU A 13 1.21 8.63 -0.83
N ALA A 14 -0.05 8.30 -0.58
CA ALA A 14 -1.02 8.01 -1.63
C ALA A 14 -2.39 8.59 -1.30
N VAL A 15 -3.11 9.04 -2.34
CA VAL A 15 -4.51 9.44 -2.22
C VAL A 15 -5.37 8.18 -2.32
N THR A 16 -6.16 7.92 -1.28
CA THR A 16 -7.08 6.78 -1.22
C THR A 16 -8.53 7.29 -1.20
N THR A 17 -9.47 6.36 -1.22
CA THR A 17 -10.90 6.67 -1.04
C THR A 17 -11.24 7.26 0.33
N GLU A 18 -10.39 7.03 1.34
CA GLU A 18 -10.55 7.59 2.69
C GLU A 18 -9.74 8.88 2.90
N GLY A 19 -9.07 9.37 1.85
CA GLY A 19 -8.20 10.55 1.88
C GLY A 19 -6.72 10.20 1.70
N PRO A 20 -5.82 11.21 1.85
CA PRO A 20 -4.38 10.99 1.75
C PRO A 20 -3.88 10.18 2.96
N ILE A 21 -3.06 9.17 2.68
CA ILE A 21 -2.40 8.36 3.70
C ILE A 21 -0.89 8.39 3.52
N LYS A 22 -0.17 8.20 4.64
CA LYS A 22 1.24 7.83 4.66
C LYS A 22 1.34 6.38 5.16
N PHE A 23 2.00 5.52 4.40
CA PHE A 23 1.82 4.07 4.50
C PHE A 23 2.12 3.53 5.90
N TYR A 24 3.25 3.90 6.51
CA TYR A 24 3.59 3.40 7.86
C TYR A 24 2.75 4.03 8.97
N ASP A 25 2.34 5.28 8.81
CA ASP A 25 1.48 5.95 9.79
C ASP A 25 0.07 5.32 9.81
N TYR A 26 -0.43 4.92 8.64
CA TYR A 26 -1.69 4.19 8.49
C TYR A 26 -1.60 2.75 9.04
N LEU A 27 -0.48 2.06 8.80
CA LEU A 27 -0.27 0.67 9.21
C LEU A 27 -0.10 0.54 10.74
N GLY A 28 0.56 1.50 11.38
CA GLY A 28 0.90 1.45 12.80
C GLY A 28 1.71 0.20 13.16
N ASP A 29 1.39 -0.43 14.29
CA ASP A 29 2.04 -1.68 14.75
C ASP A 29 1.38 -2.96 14.19
N GLY A 30 0.45 -2.83 13.24
CA GLY A 30 -0.32 -3.93 12.67
C GLY A 30 0.34 -4.62 11.48
N TRP A 31 -0.18 -5.80 11.11
CA TRP A 31 0.14 -6.44 9.84
C TRP A 31 -0.73 -5.87 8.71
N GLY A 32 -0.16 -5.70 7.52
CA GLY A 32 -0.83 -5.13 6.36
C GLY A 32 -0.70 -5.99 5.11
N VAL A 33 -1.75 -5.98 4.29
CA VAL A 33 -1.77 -6.63 2.97
C VAL A 33 -2.07 -5.57 1.93
N LEU A 34 -1.12 -5.31 1.03
CA LEU A 34 -1.30 -4.42 -0.11
C LEU A 34 -1.50 -5.26 -1.37
N PHE A 35 -2.57 -4.98 -2.11
CA PHE A 35 -2.89 -5.62 -3.37
C PHE A 35 -3.30 -4.57 -4.40
N SER A 36 -3.19 -4.93 -5.67
CA SER A 36 -3.68 -4.13 -6.79
C SER A 36 -4.55 -4.99 -7.70
N HIS A 37 -5.37 -4.34 -8.51
CA HIS A 37 -6.09 -4.94 -9.62
C HIS A 37 -5.84 -4.11 -10.89
N PRO A 38 -6.02 -4.68 -12.10
CA PRO A 38 -5.65 -3.99 -13.34
C PRO A 38 -6.47 -2.74 -13.64
N ALA A 39 -7.79 -2.83 -13.44
CA ALA A 39 -8.72 -1.73 -13.67
C ALA A 39 -10.03 -1.94 -12.89
N ASP A 40 -10.72 -0.86 -12.57
CA ASP A 40 -12.08 -0.90 -12.02
C ASP A 40 -13.08 -1.46 -13.05
N TYR A 41 -14.19 -2.02 -12.57
CA TYR A 41 -15.31 -2.52 -13.39
C TYR A 41 -14.94 -3.61 -14.42
N THR A 42 -13.95 -4.45 -14.10
CA THR A 42 -13.62 -5.65 -14.89
C THR A 42 -14.05 -6.91 -14.14
N PRO A 43 -14.64 -7.92 -14.82
CA PRO A 43 -15.08 -9.17 -14.19
C PRO A 43 -13.91 -10.08 -13.79
#